data_AF-A0A348AEB5-F1
#
_entry.id   AF-A0A348AEB5-F1
#
_cell.length_a   1.000
_cell.length_b   1.000
_cell.length_c   1.000
_cell.angle_alpha   90.00
_cell.angle_beta   90.00
_cell.angle_gamma   90.00
#
_symmetry.space_group_name_H-M   'P 1'
#
loop_
_entity.id
_entity.type
_entity.pdbx_description
1 polymer ?
#
loop_
_entity_poly.entity_id
_entity_poly.type
_entity_poly.pdbx_seq_one_letter_code
_entity_poly.pdbx_strand_id
1 'polypeptide(L)'
;MPHYNKLQKFGLVLLVIGLVYGAWRLLGAGQEAPGGQIEFTRQGVEITFDREQQIRQIRVRDKPGETVIASDTGPGGHKVLPVFIPWRPGHEYEFEICLRDGGKIRLSARSPDKPPATISFFLQAPYGLNSEENVGLVTNGSTFAINLLITNHADQKVGGILDVSIPPELEVAAVPPVMRLERRDGVNHVLGPASLTAENEIWNEQIQVKAGEAGRKATITARLHLDNGREQREWDKQAVIQISSLADISNNVKVAKVDLPVDASGRLEPKVQTGALAYQPPSRLLQFFTGEREDRRFDEDPLTFAAIRISNDGDQQVLALVTAKMTDIVTGKMSPAFTAPQNKNGGLGYSYGIAAVPAHSSNQVILPIYLDENRAVAGKYELQTETRIFGVSQVVSTSKQPVTLTVHDNKPLYATLFMTLVAVLGVSWFVWRQESALRRVSSKEMVIVALFGTVTFVTVNLPATVLMDIAHVIFGPFSFLFTGFFSQTVLYALMVALAVVLPRPGAVSLMIVVRFILNGFIFGHFSPMNILLYAALAVFLEAGLFFTGVTRGRGCRSRLSIVILAVVCGVVDIITSYMSMMAYMMLYRLYYADWYIWTVLAAGFVYCAIGAAIGCRLGDSLKRTAMD
;
A
#
# COMPACT_ATOMS: atom_id res chain seq x y z
N MET A 1 17.23 -43.10 39.60
CA MET A 1 17.17 -42.54 38.24
C MET A 1 17.02 -43.63 37.15
N PRO A 2 15.85 -44.27 36.95
CA PRO A 2 15.61 -45.11 35.76
C PRO A 2 14.45 -44.66 34.86
N HIS A 3 13.70 -43.59 35.22
CA HIS A 3 12.50 -43.19 34.49
C HIS A 3 12.73 -42.25 33.29
N TYR A 4 13.89 -41.60 33.20
CA TYR A 4 14.16 -40.63 32.13
C TYR A 4 14.51 -41.29 30.78
N ASN A 5 14.99 -42.54 30.79
CA ASN A 5 15.49 -43.24 29.60
C ASN A 5 14.36 -43.92 28.78
N LYS A 6 13.15 -44.05 29.34
CA LYS A 6 11.98 -44.60 28.62
C LYS A 6 11.25 -43.52 27.79
N LEU A 7 11.16 -42.29 28.29
CA LEU A 7 10.49 -41.18 27.57
C LEU A 7 11.29 -40.72 26.35
N GLN A 8 12.63 -40.69 26.40
CA GLN A 8 13.44 -40.40 25.22
C GLN A 8 13.34 -41.48 24.13
N LYS A 9 13.27 -42.76 24.50
CA LYS A 9 13.06 -43.84 23.53
C LYS A 9 11.66 -43.81 22.92
N PHE A 10 10.64 -43.43 23.68
CA PHE A 10 9.28 -43.26 23.16
C PHE A 10 9.17 -42.06 22.21
N GLY A 11 9.83 -40.94 22.52
CA GLY A 11 9.92 -39.77 21.66
C GLY A 11 10.66 -40.05 20.36
N LEU A 12 11.77 -40.81 20.41
CA LEU A 12 12.53 -41.20 19.22
C LEU A 12 11.72 -42.14 18.32
N VAL A 13 10.98 -43.10 18.89
CA VAL A 13 10.12 -44.00 18.13
C VAL A 13 8.95 -43.26 17.49
N LEU A 14 8.33 -42.29 18.18
CA LEU A 14 7.29 -41.43 17.59
C LEU A 14 7.83 -40.54 16.46
N LEU A 15 9.07 -40.06 16.57
CA LEU A 15 9.71 -39.24 15.55
C LEU A 15 10.11 -40.07 14.32
N VAL A 16 10.56 -41.32 14.52
CA VAL A 16 10.83 -42.26 13.43
C VAL A 16 9.52 -42.73 12.77
N ILE A 17 8.46 -43.01 13.54
CA ILE A 17 7.14 -43.33 12.97
C ILE A 17 6.56 -42.12 12.24
N GLY A 18 6.75 -40.90 12.74
CA GLY A 18 6.35 -39.66 12.07
C GLY A 18 7.14 -39.40 10.78
N LEU A 19 8.44 -39.72 10.76
CA LEU A 19 9.28 -39.65 9.55
C LEU A 19 8.94 -40.75 8.54
N VAL A 20 8.65 -41.97 8.99
CA VAL A 20 8.23 -43.08 8.13
C VAL A 20 6.82 -42.84 7.60
N TYR A 21 5.89 -42.28 8.40
CA TYR A 21 4.56 -41.90 7.96
C TYR A 21 4.60 -40.68 7.03
N GLY A 22 5.48 -39.70 7.30
CA GLY A 22 5.74 -38.56 6.42
C GLY A 22 6.36 -38.98 5.08
N ALA A 23 7.35 -39.89 5.12
CA ALA A 23 7.96 -40.49 3.93
C ALA A 23 6.98 -41.38 3.17
N TRP A 24 6.13 -42.14 3.85
CA TRP A 24 5.09 -42.98 3.24
C TRP A 24 3.96 -42.13 2.64
N ARG A 25 3.65 -40.96 3.22
CA ARG A 25 2.69 -40.01 2.63
C ARG A 25 3.30 -39.23 1.45
N LEU A 26 4.61 -38.97 1.47
CA LEU A 26 5.36 -38.40 0.36
C LEU A 26 5.57 -39.40 -0.79
N LEU A 27 5.68 -40.69 -0.50
CA LEU A 27 5.87 -41.77 -1.49
C LEU A 27 4.56 -42.47 -1.91
N GLY A 28 3.48 -42.33 -1.14
CA GLY A 28 2.23 -43.08 -1.29
C GLY A 28 0.99 -42.23 -1.53
N ALA A 29 1.13 -40.91 -1.73
CA ALA A 29 0.09 -40.12 -2.36
C ALA A 29 0.02 -40.55 -3.83
N GLY A 30 -0.79 -41.56 -4.11
CA GLY A 30 -1.34 -41.74 -5.46
C GLY A 30 -1.98 -40.42 -5.84
N GLN A 31 -1.25 -39.62 -6.63
CA GLN A 31 -1.82 -38.47 -7.29
C GLN A 31 -2.97 -39.02 -8.11
N GLU A 32 -4.20 -38.63 -7.76
CA GLU A 32 -5.28 -38.64 -8.72
C GLU A 32 -4.71 -37.98 -9.98
N ALA A 33 -4.68 -38.74 -11.08
CA ALA A 33 -4.11 -38.25 -12.32
C ALA A 33 -4.75 -36.90 -12.64
N PRO A 34 -3.97 -35.83 -12.85
CA PRO A 34 -4.52 -34.50 -13.04
C PRO A 34 -5.55 -34.55 -14.18
N GLY A 35 -6.77 -34.12 -13.87
CA GLY A 35 -7.81 -33.98 -14.87
C GLY A 35 -7.41 -32.92 -15.88
N GLY A 36 -7.77 -33.16 -17.13
CA GLY A 36 -7.68 -32.16 -18.19
C GLY A 36 -9.01 -32.09 -18.91
N GLN A 37 -9.52 -30.89 -19.13
CA GLN A 37 -10.65 -30.66 -20.02
C GLN A 37 -10.14 -30.46 -21.44
N ILE A 38 -10.81 -31.12 -22.39
CA ILE A 38 -10.46 -31.06 -23.81
C ILE A 38 -11.55 -30.28 -24.55
N GLU A 39 -11.15 -29.22 -25.22
CA GLU A 39 -12.02 -28.43 -26.09
C GLU A 39 -11.52 -28.48 -27.54
N PHE A 40 -12.40 -28.83 -28.48
CA PHE A 40 -12.06 -28.90 -29.90
C PHE A 40 -12.27 -27.54 -30.56
N THR A 41 -11.20 -26.94 -31.07
CA THR A 41 -11.21 -25.66 -31.81
C THR A 41 -11.01 -25.92 -33.30
N ARG A 42 -11.13 -24.91 -34.18
CA ARG A 42 -10.87 -25.14 -35.62
C ARG A 42 -9.43 -25.51 -35.94
N GLN A 43 -8.49 -24.93 -35.20
CA GLN A 43 -7.07 -25.12 -35.43
C GLN A 43 -6.54 -26.41 -34.76
N GLY A 44 -7.35 -27.03 -33.89
CA GLY A 44 -7.03 -28.30 -33.27
C GLY A 44 -7.78 -28.50 -31.96
N VAL A 45 -7.03 -28.67 -30.89
CA VAL A 45 -7.57 -29.04 -29.58
C VAL A 45 -6.86 -28.25 -28.50
N GLU A 46 -7.61 -27.66 -27.57
CA GLU A 46 -7.06 -27.05 -26.35
C GLU A 46 -7.27 -27.98 -25.17
N ILE A 47 -6.18 -28.29 -24.46
CA ILE A 47 -6.20 -29.10 -23.25
C ILE A 47 -5.94 -28.18 -22.06
N THR A 48 -6.94 -28.00 -21.21
CA THR A 48 -6.84 -27.20 -19.99
C THR A 48 -6.64 -28.12 -18.80
N PHE A 49 -5.53 -27.95 -18.08
CA PHE A 49 -5.22 -28.72 -16.89
C PHE A 49 -5.66 -27.98 -15.62
N ASP A 50 -6.06 -28.72 -14.58
CA ASP A 50 -6.44 -28.15 -13.28
C ASP A 50 -5.31 -27.33 -12.62
N ARG A 51 -4.06 -27.66 -12.95
CA ARG A 51 -2.83 -27.02 -12.49
C ARG A 51 -1.81 -26.98 -13.61
N GLU A 52 -0.87 -26.05 -13.52
CA GLU A 52 0.21 -25.89 -14.49
C GLU A 52 1.11 -27.14 -14.53
N GLN A 53 1.28 -27.75 -15.72
CA GLN A 53 2.03 -29.00 -15.92
C GLN A 53 3.31 -28.79 -16.72
N GLN A 54 4.39 -29.48 -16.34
CA GLN A 54 5.65 -29.47 -17.08
C GLN A 54 5.65 -30.60 -18.11
N ILE A 55 5.26 -30.27 -19.35
CA ILE A 55 5.05 -31.26 -20.41
C ILE A 55 6.36 -31.47 -21.17
N ARG A 56 6.65 -32.72 -21.52
CA ARG A 56 7.79 -33.10 -22.37
C ARG A 56 7.31 -33.33 -23.79
N GLN A 57 6.32 -34.19 -23.94
CA GLN A 57 5.86 -34.66 -25.24
C GLN A 57 4.36 -34.94 -25.20
N ILE A 58 3.68 -34.63 -26.30
CA ILE A 58 2.29 -35.05 -26.51
C ILE A 58 2.21 -35.97 -27.73
N ARG A 59 1.41 -37.02 -27.60
CA ARG A 59 1.08 -37.93 -28.69
C ARG A 59 -0.44 -38.06 -28.79
N VAL A 60 -1.00 -37.71 -29.94
CA VAL A 60 -2.42 -37.88 -30.22
C VAL A 60 -2.62 -39.07 -31.14
N ARG A 61 -3.57 -39.93 -30.79
CA ARG A 61 -3.97 -41.10 -31.59
C ARG A 61 -5.45 -41.00 -31.93
N ASP A 62 -5.80 -41.37 -33.15
CA ASP A 62 -7.18 -41.64 -33.53
C ASP A 62 -7.51 -43.10 -33.17
N LYS A 63 -8.80 -43.45 -33.05
CA LYS A 63 -9.31 -44.79 -32.71
C LYS A 63 -8.80 -45.96 -33.58
N PRO A 64 -8.35 -45.77 -34.85
CA PRO A 64 -7.60 -46.78 -35.59
C PRO A 64 -6.21 -47.12 -34.99
N GLY A 65 -5.77 -46.39 -33.96
CA GLY A 65 -4.45 -46.52 -33.34
C GLY A 65 -3.35 -45.75 -34.07
N GLU A 66 -3.69 -45.03 -35.14
CA GLU A 66 -2.76 -44.23 -35.93
C GLU A 66 -2.38 -42.95 -35.15
N THR A 67 -1.08 -42.66 -35.09
CA THR A 67 -0.59 -41.44 -34.42
C THR A 67 -0.82 -40.26 -35.36
N VAL A 68 -1.75 -39.39 -34.99
CA VAL A 68 -2.10 -38.18 -35.76
C VAL A 68 -1.01 -37.12 -35.61
N ILE A 69 -0.46 -36.99 -34.40
CA ILE A 69 0.67 -36.09 -34.12
C ILE A 69 1.50 -36.61 -32.96
N ALA A 70 2.81 -36.41 -33.04
CA ALA A 70 3.73 -36.53 -31.91
C ALA A 70 4.63 -35.29 -31.92
N SER A 71 4.53 -34.46 -30.89
CA SER A 71 5.28 -33.21 -30.81
C SER A 71 5.91 -33.05 -29.44
N ASP A 72 7.16 -32.58 -29.43
CA ASP A 72 7.83 -32.16 -28.22
C ASP A 72 7.39 -30.74 -27.86
N THR A 73 7.04 -30.55 -26.60
CA THR A 73 6.63 -29.25 -26.07
C THR A 73 7.85 -28.50 -25.55
N GLY A 74 7.90 -27.19 -25.81
CA GLY A 74 9.00 -26.32 -25.38
C GLY A 74 9.16 -26.27 -23.85
N PRO A 75 10.24 -25.68 -23.33
CA PRO A 75 10.40 -25.48 -21.89
C PRO A 75 9.31 -24.53 -21.35
N GLY A 76 8.57 -24.94 -20.32
CA GLY A 76 7.55 -24.12 -19.70
C GLY A 76 6.50 -24.93 -18.95
N GLY A 77 5.85 -24.30 -17.97
CA GLY A 77 4.62 -24.82 -17.38
C GLY A 77 3.45 -24.48 -18.28
N HIS A 78 2.58 -25.45 -18.54
CA HIS A 78 1.39 -25.28 -19.38
C HIS A 78 0.15 -25.51 -18.53
N LYS A 79 -0.66 -24.45 -18.33
CA LYS A 79 -2.02 -24.57 -17.80
C LYS A 79 -3.04 -24.83 -18.91
N VAL A 80 -2.80 -24.27 -20.08
CA VAL A 80 -3.53 -24.53 -21.33
C VAL A 80 -2.50 -24.96 -22.38
N LEU A 81 -2.75 -26.09 -23.04
CA LEU A 81 -1.90 -26.61 -24.11
C LEU A 81 -2.70 -26.67 -25.42
N PRO A 82 -2.39 -25.79 -26.40
CA PRO A 82 -2.93 -25.91 -27.74
C PRO A 82 -2.22 -27.03 -28.52
N VAL A 83 -3.00 -27.90 -29.14
CA VAL A 83 -2.55 -29.06 -29.91
C VAL A 83 -3.14 -28.94 -31.32
N PHE A 84 -2.32 -28.55 -32.28
CA PHE A 84 -2.76 -28.32 -33.65
C PHE A 84 -2.91 -29.64 -34.40
N ILE A 85 -4.16 -30.11 -34.53
CA ILE A 85 -4.50 -31.32 -35.28
C ILE A 85 -5.70 -31.06 -36.18
N PRO A 86 -5.68 -31.54 -37.44
CA PRO A 86 -6.89 -31.61 -38.24
C PRO A 86 -7.78 -32.74 -37.70
N TRP A 87 -8.85 -32.42 -36.98
CA TRP A 87 -9.80 -33.40 -36.45
C TRP A 87 -11.04 -33.56 -37.34
N ARG A 88 -11.68 -34.73 -37.27
CA ARG A 88 -12.86 -35.10 -38.06
C ARG A 88 -14.10 -35.11 -37.17
N PRO A 89 -15.25 -34.58 -37.61
CA PRO A 89 -16.45 -34.56 -36.78
C PRO A 89 -16.87 -35.94 -36.28
N GLY A 90 -17.28 -36.01 -35.01
CA GLY A 90 -17.76 -37.23 -34.36
C GLY A 90 -16.72 -38.32 -34.10
N HIS A 91 -15.44 -38.11 -34.45
CA HIS A 91 -14.33 -39.04 -34.17
C HIS A 91 -13.81 -38.92 -32.75
N GLU A 92 -13.23 -40.00 -32.22
CA GLU A 92 -12.70 -40.07 -30.87
C GLU A 92 -11.17 -40.08 -30.88
N TYR A 93 -10.57 -39.19 -30.09
CA TYR A 93 -9.13 -38.98 -30.02
C TYR A 93 -8.61 -39.33 -28.63
N GLU A 94 -7.46 -40.00 -28.57
CA GLU A 94 -6.71 -40.29 -27.35
C GLU A 94 -5.44 -39.43 -27.30
N PHE A 95 -5.25 -38.72 -26.20
CA PHE A 95 -4.13 -37.82 -25.95
C PHE A 95 -3.24 -38.44 -24.86
N GLU A 96 -2.06 -38.90 -25.24
CA GLU A 96 -1.02 -39.38 -24.32
C GLU A 96 0.00 -38.25 -24.07
N ILE A 97 0.02 -37.73 -22.85
CA ILE A 97 0.81 -36.57 -22.44
C ILE A 97 1.90 -37.06 -21.48
N CYS A 98 3.16 -36.94 -21.90
CA CYS A 98 4.31 -37.30 -21.09
C CYS A 98 4.82 -36.05 -20.36
N LEU A 99 4.82 -36.10 -19.03
CA LEU A 99 5.36 -35.06 -18.16
C LEU A 99 6.89 -35.19 -18.03
N ARG A 100 7.56 -34.09 -17.68
CA ARG A 100 9.02 -34.06 -17.49
C ARG A 100 9.48 -34.83 -16.25
N ASP A 101 8.63 -34.96 -15.25
CA ASP A 101 8.86 -35.76 -14.04
C ASP A 101 8.68 -37.28 -14.25
N GLY A 102 8.34 -37.70 -15.48
CA GLY A 102 8.12 -39.09 -15.86
C GLY A 102 6.67 -39.56 -15.76
N GLY A 103 5.75 -38.71 -15.27
CA GLY A 103 4.32 -39.00 -15.25
C GLY A 103 3.70 -39.09 -16.66
N LYS A 104 2.62 -39.85 -16.79
CA LYS A 104 1.82 -39.94 -18.02
C LYS A 104 0.35 -39.65 -17.73
N ILE A 105 -0.23 -38.74 -18.49
CA ILE A 105 -1.67 -38.45 -18.46
C ILE A 105 -2.27 -38.98 -19.77
N ARG A 106 -3.38 -39.73 -19.67
CA ARG A 106 -4.18 -40.14 -20.83
C ARG A 106 -5.55 -39.52 -20.73
N LEU A 107 -5.93 -38.81 -21.78
CA LEU A 107 -7.26 -38.21 -21.90
C LEU A 107 -7.87 -38.69 -23.21
N SER A 108 -9.18 -38.95 -23.20
CA SER A 108 -9.92 -39.29 -24.42
C SER A 108 -11.09 -38.34 -24.57
N ALA A 109 -11.30 -37.83 -25.78
CA ALA A 109 -12.43 -36.97 -26.07
C ALA A 109 -12.99 -37.23 -27.46
N ARG A 110 -14.32 -37.19 -27.56
CA ARG A 110 -15.04 -37.26 -28.82
C ARG A 110 -15.19 -35.85 -29.37
N SER A 111 -14.70 -35.65 -30.58
CA SER A 111 -14.87 -34.40 -31.31
C SER A 111 -16.35 -34.11 -31.58
N PRO A 112 -16.75 -32.82 -31.65
CA PRO A 112 -18.11 -32.43 -31.96
C PRO A 112 -18.61 -33.00 -33.29
N ASP A 113 -19.90 -33.29 -33.42
CA ASP A 113 -20.51 -33.79 -34.66
C ASP A 113 -20.53 -32.74 -35.79
N LYS A 114 -20.25 -31.47 -35.48
CA LYS A 114 -20.11 -30.37 -36.44
C LYS A 114 -18.87 -29.54 -36.10
N PRO A 115 -18.07 -29.12 -37.11
CA PRO A 115 -16.96 -28.19 -36.86
C PRO A 115 -17.48 -26.86 -36.30
N PRO A 116 -16.66 -26.13 -35.51
CA PRO A 116 -17.04 -24.83 -34.96
C PRO A 116 -17.47 -23.87 -36.07
N ALA A 117 -18.44 -23.02 -35.76
CA ALA A 117 -19.01 -22.07 -36.70
C ALA A 117 -17.90 -21.26 -37.39
N THR A 118 -18.02 -21.12 -38.71
CA THR A 118 -17.08 -20.36 -39.54
C THR A 118 -17.03 -18.89 -39.16
N ILE A 119 -18.09 -18.40 -38.55
CA ILE A 119 -18.32 -17.00 -38.26
C ILE A 119 -18.99 -16.94 -36.89
N SER A 120 -18.51 -16.05 -36.03
CA SER A 120 -19.18 -15.71 -34.77
C SER A 120 -19.77 -14.32 -34.88
N PHE A 121 -21.04 -14.19 -34.53
CA PHE A 121 -21.79 -12.93 -34.54
C PHE A 121 -22.35 -12.64 -33.16
N PHE A 122 -21.98 -11.49 -32.58
CA PHE A 122 -22.44 -11.03 -31.28
C PHE A 122 -23.14 -9.69 -31.40
N LEU A 123 -24.29 -9.60 -30.73
CA LEU A 123 -25.00 -8.37 -30.46
C LEU A 123 -24.83 -8.07 -28.96
N GLN A 124 -24.38 -6.87 -28.64
CA GLN A 124 -24.24 -6.42 -27.25
C GLN A 124 -25.00 -5.11 -27.06
N ALA A 125 -26.02 -5.13 -26.21
CA ALA A 125 -26.84 -3.96 -25.92
C ALA A 125 -27.35 -3.99 -24.47
N PRO A 126 -26.84 -3.13 -23.57
CA PRO A 126 -25.77 -2.16 -23.79
C PRO A 126 -24.41 -2.86 -24.00
N TYR A 127 -23.45 -2.14 -24.61
CA TYR A 127 -22.09 -2.63 -24.87
C TYR A 127 -21.48 -3.38 -23.67
N GLY A 128 -20.81 -4.50 -23.93
CA GLY A 128 -20.16 -5.33 -22.91
C GLY A 128 -21.06 -6.38 -22.26
N LEU A 129 -22.39 -6.34 -22.47
CA LEU A 129 -23.31 -7.38 -22.02
C LEU A 129 -23.66 -8.32 -23.18
N ASN A 130 -23.48 -9.63 -22.99
CA ASN A 130 -23.93 -10.61 -23.99
C ASN A 130 -25.46 -10.73 -23.93
N SER A 131 -26.12 -10.43 -25.05
CA SER A 131 -27.55 -10.15 -25.07
C SER A 131 -28.46 -11.38 -25.17
N GLU A 132 -27.89 -12.55 -25.48
CA GLU A 132 -28.67 -13.81 -25.59
C GLU A 132 -29.06 -14.41 -24.24
N GLU A 133 -28.28 -14.10 -23.19
CA GLU A 133 -28.48 -14.68 -21.85
C GLU A 133 -28.99 -13.66 -20.83
N ASN A 134 -28.83 -12.36 -21.12
CA ASN A 134 -29.06 -11.30 -20.14
C ASN A 134 -29.92 -10.17 -20.70
N VAL A 135 -30.78 -9.61 -19.85
CA VAL A 135 -31.51 -8.38 -20.15
C VAL A 135 -30.63 -7.18 -19.78
N GLY A 136 -30.36 -6.31 -20.74
CA GLY A 136 -29.61 -5.08 -20.53
C GLY A 136 -30.40 -4.07 -19.71
N LEU A 137 -29.75 -3.43 -18.73
CA LEU A 137 -30.36 -2.36 -17.94
C LEU A 137 -29.84 -1.00 -18.41
N VAL A 138 -30.74 -0.07 -18.75
CA VAL A 138 -30.37 1.29 -19.15
C VAL A 138 -31.23 2.33 -18.44
N THR A 139 -30.66 3.50 -18.20
CA THR A 139 -31.38 4.60 -17.53
C THR A 139 -32.19 5.41 -18.55
N ASN A 140 -33.40 5.82 -18.18
CA ASN A 140 -34.23 6.67 -19.03
C ASN A 140 -33.53 7.98 -19.43
N GLY A 141 -33.67 8.37 -20.70
CA GLY A 141 -33.03 9.57 -21.26
C GLY A 141 -31.49 9.49 -21.40
N SER A 142 -30.85 8.39 -20.99
CA SER A 142 -29.41 8.18 -21.17
C SER A 142 -29.09 7.65 -22.56
N THR A 143 -27.89 8.00 -23.05
CA THR A 143 -27.34 7.46 -24.29
C THR A 143 -26.51 6.22 -23.97
N PHE A 144 -26.66 5.17 -24.76
CA PHE A 144 -25.86 3.95 -24.70
C PHE A 144 -25.50 3.45 -26.10
N ALA A 145 -24.50 2.57 -26.17
CA ALA A 145 -24.02 1.99 -27.42
C ALA A 145 -24.52 0.55 -27.60
N ILE A 146 -24.97 0.24 -28.80
CA ILE A 146 -25.16 -1.12 -29.32
C ILE A 146 -23.90 -1.49 -30.08
N ASN A 147 -23.26 -2.60 -29.73
CA ASN A 147 -22.05 -3.07 -30.38
C ASN A 147 -22.32 -4.35 -31.17
N LEU A 148 -21.84 -4.37 -32.41
CA LEU A 148 -22.02 -5.46 -33.35
C LEU A 148 -20.64 -6.01 -33.67
N LEU A 149 -20.39 -7.25 -33.29
CA LEU A 149 -19.10 -7.90 -33.48
C LEU A 149 -19.27 -9.12 -34.39
N ILE A 150 -18.56 -9.12 -35.51
CA ILE A 150 -18.52 -10.26 -36.43
C ILE A 150 -17.05 -10.69 -36.55
N THR A 151 -16.77 -11.95 -36.29
CA THR A 151 -15.42 -12.51 -36.44
C THR A 151 -15.45 -13.61 -37.48
N ASN A 152 -14.54 -13.52 -38.46
CA ASN A 152 -14.36 -14.53 -39.49
C ASN A 152 -13.29 -15.54 -39.05
N HIS A 153 -13.67 -16.78 -38.77
CA HIS A 153 -12.74 -17.86 -38.39
C HIS A 153 -12.35 -18.73 -39.60
N ALA A 154 -12.52 -18.23 -40.83
CA ALA A 154 -12.10 -18.90 -42.05
C ALA A 154 -11.24 -18.02 -42.93
N ASP A 155 -10.36 -18.66 -43.68
CA ASP A 155 -9.56 -18.06 -44.76
C ASP A 155 -10.37 -17.85 -46.05
N GLN A 156 -11.65 -17.48 -45.91
CA GLN A 156 -12.53 -17.17 -47.04
C GLN A 156 -13.11 -15.78 -46.83
N LYS A 157 -13.14 -14.99 -47.91
CA LYS A 157 -13.81 -13.71 -47.91
C LYS A 157 -15.29 -13.92 -47.63
N VAL A 158 -15.80 -13.20 -46.64
CA VAL A 158 -17.21 -13.18 -46.27
C VAL A 158 -17.76 -11.79 -46.52
N GLY A 159 -18.85 -11.69 -47.28
CA GLY A 159 -19.56 -10.44 -47.52
C GLY A 159 -21.03 -10.60 -47.21
N GLY A 160 -21.65 -9.58 -46.63
CA GLY A 160 -23.07 -9.61 -46.34
C GLY A 160 -23.66 -8.26 -45.99
N ILE A 161 -24.97 -8.27 -45.76
CA ILE A 161 -25.75 -7.11 -45.35
C ILE A 161 -26.25 -7.36 -43.93
N LEU A 162 -25.95 -6.43 -43.05
CA LEU A 162 -26.44 -6.40 -41.69
C LEU A 162 -27.66 -5.48 -41.62
N ASP A 163 -28.76 -5.97 -41.04
CA ASP A 163 -29.97 -5.22 -40.74
C ASP A 163 -30.21 -5.24 -39.23
N VAL A 164 -30.13 -4.07 -38.59
CA VAL A 164 -30.41 -3.91 -37.15
C VAL A 164 -31.72 -3.16 -36.98
N SER A 165 -32.73 -3.89 -36.49
CA SER A 165 -34.05 -3.35 -36.14
C SER A 165 -34.03 -2.79 -34.72
N ILE A 166 -34.26 -1.47 -34.62
CA ILE A 166 -34.30 -0.70 -33.38
C ILE A 166 -35.74 -0.23 -33.14
N PRO A 167 -36.38 -0.66 -32.04
CA PRO A 167 -37.78 -0.42 -31.77
C PRO A 167 -38.04 1.06 -31.34
N PRO A 168 -39.28 1.57 -31.43
CA PRO A 168 -39.59 2.98 -31.25
C PRO A 168 -39.37 3.51 -29.82
N GLU A 169 -39.22 2.63 -28.83
CA GLU A 169 -38.83 2.99 -27.46
C GLU A 169 -37.40 3.54 -27.37
N LEU A 170 -36.59 3.37 -28.43
CA LEU A 170 -35.22 3.83 -28.53
C LEU A 170 -35.07 4.84 -29.67
N GLU A 171 -34.42 5.97 -29.38
CA GLU A 171 -34.09 6.99 -30.38
C GLU A 171 -32.67 6.77 -30.90
N VAL A 172 -32.47 6.67 -32.22
CA VAL A 172 -31.14 6.51 -32.80
C VAL A 172 -30.41 7.86 -32.78
N ALA A 173 -29.34 7.95 -31.99
CA ALA A 173 -28.57 9.17 -31.81
C ALA A 173 -27.43 9.31 -32.82
N ALA A 174 -26.71 8.22 -33.11
CA ALA A 174 -25.65 8.20 -34.11
C ALA A 174 -25.51 6.82 -34.75
N VAL A 175 -25.22 6.81 -36.06
CA VAL A 175 -25.02 5.61 -36.88
C VAL A 175 -23.63 5.67 -37.50
N PRO A 176 -22.89 4.54 -37.61
CA PRO A 176 -21.60 4.50 -38.29
C PRO A 176 -21.67 5.03 -39.73
N PRO A 177 -20.60 5.65 -40.26
CA PRO A 177 -20.58 6.22 -41.60
C PRO A 177 -20.89 5.22 -42.73
N VAL A 178 -20.60 3.94 -42.49
CA VAL A 178 -20.76 2.85 -43.44
C VAL A 178 -22.21 2.34 -43.51
N MET A 179 -23.05 2.72 -42.56
CA MET A 179 -24.43 2.27 -42.42
C MET A 179 -25.43 3.36 -42.78
N ARG A 180 -26.65 2.95 -43.12
CA ARG A 180 -27.77 3.83 -43.48
C ARG A 180 -28.95 3.55 -42.56
N LEU A 181 -29.60 4.62 -42.13
CA LEU A 181 -30.84 4.55 -41.36
C LEU A 181 -32.03 4.59 -42.31
N GLU A 182 -32.87 3.56 -42.27
CA GLU A 182 -34.15 3.49 -42.95
C GLU A 182 -35.26 3.33 -41.91
N ARG A 183 -36.47 3.83 -42.20
CA ARG A 183 -37.63 3.65 -41.32
C ARG A 183 -38.67 2.81 -42.04
N ARG A 184 -39.00 1.64 -41.49
CA ARG A 184 -40.00 0.70 -42.04
C ARG A 184 -41.00 0.37 -40.94
N ASP A 185 -42.29 0.49 -41.23
CA ASP A 185 -43.39 0.15 -40.30
C ASP A 185 -43.27 0.77 -38.89
N GLY A 186 -42.71 1.99 -38.81
CA GLY A 186 -42.51 2.71 -37.55
C GLY A 186 -41.25 2.32 -36.77
N VAL A 187 -40.54 1.27 -37.18
CA VAL A 187 -39.28 0.76 -36.62
C VAL A 187 -38.09 1.34 -37.40
N ASN A 188 -37.01 1.67 -36.69
CA ASN A 188 -35.77 2.16 -37.29
C ASN A 188 -34.89 0.97 -37.67
N HIS A 189 -34.53 0.84 -38.95
CA HIS A 189 -33.62 -0.17 -39.47
C HIS A 189 -32.28 0.46 -39.80
N VAL A 190 -31.19 -0.05 -39.23
CA VAL A 190 -29.83 0.37 -39.55
C VAL A 190 -29.20 -0.70 -40.44
N LEU A 191 -28.98 -0.35 -41.70
CA LEU A 191 -28.50 -1.24 -42.76
C LEU A 191 -27.05 -0.93 -43.12
N GLY A 192 -26.19 -1.94 -43.17
CA GLY A 192 -24.78 -1.75 -43.51
C GLY A 192 -24.16 -2.96 -44.20
N PRO A 193 -23.18 -2.75 -45.11
CA PRO A 193 -22.37 -3.84 -45.60
C PRO A 193 -21.39 -4.30 -44.51
N ALA A 194 -21.31 -5.60 -44.28
CA ALA A 194 -20.26 -6.24 -43.48
C ALA A 194 -19.38 -7.05 -44.44
N SER A 195 -18.09 -6.75 -44.50
CA SER A 195 -17.13 -7.53 -45.29
C SER A 195 -15.89 -7.83 -44.48
N LEU A 196 -15.53 -9.11 -44.46
CA LEU A 196 -14.36 -9.68 -43.80
C LEU A 196 -13.56 -10.42 -44.87
N THR A 197 -12.27 -10.15 -44.95
CA THR A 197 -11.38 -10.65 -46.01
C THR A 197 -10.34 -11.65 -45.52
N ALA A 198 -9.92 -11.57 -44.27
CA ALA A 198 -8.88 -12.41 -43.69
C ALA A 198 -9.40 -13.33 -42.57
N GLU A 199 -8.65 -14.40 -42.30
CA GLU A 199 -8.85 -15.26 -41.14
C GLU A 199 -8.60 -14.45 -39.85
N ASN A 200 -9.46 -14.63 -38.85
CA ASN A 200 -9.48 -13.92 -37.57
C ASN A 200 -9.67 -12.40 -37.69
N GLU A 201 -10.12 -11.90 -38.85
CA GLU A 201 -10.52 -10.51 -38.99
C GLU A 201 -11.77 -10.25 -38.13
N ILE A 202 -11.77 -9.12 -37.43
CA ILE A 202 -12.86 -8.69 -36.56
C ILE A 202 -13.45 -7.43 -37.15
N TRP A 203 -14.73 -7.51 -37.52
CA TRP A 203 -15.54 -6.36 -37.88
C TRP A 203 -16.32 -5.92 -36.65
N ASN A 204 -16.18 -4.64 -36.28
CA ASN A 204 -16.75 -4.08 -35.06
C ASN A 204 -17.33 -2.70 -35.34
N GLU A 205 -18.64 -2.54 -35.14
CA GLU A 205 -19.33 -1.28 -35.33
C GLU A 205 -20.25 -0.95 -34.15
N GLN A 206 -20.42 0.35 -33.88
CA GLN A 206 -21.19 0.86 -32.75
C GLN A 206 -22.29 1.82 -33.19
N ILE A 207 -23.52 1.54 -32.77
CA ILE A 207 -24.68 2.41 -32.98
C ILE A 207 -25.02 3.06 -31.64
N GLN A 208 -25.08 4.39 -31.59
CA GLN A 208 -25.51 5.09 -30.39
C GLN A 208 -27.02 5.31 -30.40
N VAL A 209 -27.66 4.94 -29.29
CA VAL A 209 -29.10 5.05 -29.08
C VAL A 209 -29.38 5.71 -27.74
N LYS A 210 -30.51 6.39 -27.65
CA LYS A 210 -30.99 7.06 -26.46
C LYS A 210 -32.25 6.36 -25.96
N ALA A 211 -32.27 6.05 -24.67
CA ALA A 211 -33.39 5.37 -24.03
C ALA A 211 -34.60 6.32 -23.86
N GLY A 212 -35.79 5.85 -24.24
CA GLY A 212 -37.04 6.56 -24.06
C GLY A 212 -37.59 6.53 -22.62
N GLU A 213 -38.89 6.29 -22.48
CA GLU A 213 -39.60 6.29 -21.19
C GLU A 213 -39.23 5.11 -20.29
N ALA A 214 -39.17 5.36 -18.98
CA ALA A 214 -38.93 4.33 -17.96
C ALA A 214 -40.08 3.32 -17.88
N GLY A 215 -39.77 2.09 -17.48
CA GLY A 215 -40.72 0.99 -17.29
C GLY A 215 -41.00 0.17 -18.55
N ARG A 216 -40.46 0.56 -19.72
CA ARG A 216 -40.61 -0.19 -20.97
C ARG A 216 -39.47 -1.18 -21.20
N LYS A 217 -39.78 -2.24 -21.95
CA LYS A 217 -38.81 -3.18 -22.51
C LYS A 217 -38.66 -2.92 -24.01
N ALA A 218 -37.44 -2.91 -24.50
CA ALA A 218 -37.11 -2.75 -25.92
C ALA A 218 -36.33 -3.98 -26.40
N THR A 219 -36.74 -4.58 -27.50
CA THR A 219 -36.03 -5.71 -28.12
C THR A 219 -35.37 -5.26 -29.41
N ILE A 220 -34.05 -5.26 -29.44
CA ILE A 220 -33.25 -4.99 -30.63
C ILE A 220 -33.00 -6.32 -31.34
N THR A 221 -33.21 -6.36 -32.64
CA THR A 221 -32.92 -7.56 -33.46
C THR A 221 -31.87 -7.19 -34.49
N ALA A 222 -30.82 -8.00 -34.62
CA ALA A 222 -29.81 -7.85 -35.65
C ALA A 222 -29.80 -9.11 -36.52
N ARG A 223 -30.04 -8.93 -37.83
CA ARG A 223 -30.02 -9.98 -38.84
C ARG A 223 -28.82 -9.80 -39.74
N LEU A 224 -27.99 -10.83 -39.83
CA LEU A 224 -26.84 -10.86 -40.72
C LEU A 224 -27.14 -11.79 -41.88
N HIS A 225 -27.29 -11.24 -43.08
CA HIS A 225 -27.39 -12.00 -44.32
C HIS A 225 -26.01 -12.07 -44.98
N LEU A 226 -25.36 -13.23 -44.94
CA LEU A 226 -24.09 -13.43 -45.64
C LEU A 226 -24.33 -14.14 -46.97
N ASP A 227 -23.64 -13.63 -47.99
CA ASP A 227 -23.59 -14.21 -49.31
C ASP A 227 -22.13 -14.38 -49.73
N ASN A 228 -21.66 -15.63 -49.67
CA ASN A 228 -20.30 -16.00 -50.09
C ASN A 228 -20.27 -16.55 -51.53
N GLY A 229 -21.33 -16.33 -52.33
CA GLY A 229 -21.43 -16.79 -53.72
C GLY A 229 -21.62 -18.31 -53.90
N ARG A 230 -21.62 -19.09 -52.81
CA ARG A 230 -21.87 -20.55 -52.80
C ARG A 230 -22.95 -20.99 -51.81
N GLU A 231 -23.11 -20.27 -50.70
CA GLU A 231 -24.13 -20.51 -49.69
C GLU A 231 -24.66 -19.17 -49.17
N GLN A 232 -25.98 -19.10 -49.00
CA GLN A 232 -26.64 -18.01 -48.28
C GLN A 232 -26.97 -18.50 -46.88
N ARG A 233 -26.54 -17.74 -45.88
CA ARG A 233 -26.83 -18.05 -44.47
C ARG A 233 -27.28 -16.78 -43.77
N GLU A 234 -28.27 -16.94 -42.91
CA GLU A 234 -28.89 -15.88 -42.13
C GLU A 234 -28.66 -16.18 -40.65
N TRP A 235 -28.21 -15.17 -39.90
CA TRP A 235 -28.05 -15.23 -38.46
C TRP A 235 -28.86 -14.14 -37.81
N ASP A 236 -29.75 -14.54 -36.90
CA ASP A 236 -30.56 -13.63 -36.11
C ASP A 236 -30.05 -13.62 -34.67
N LYS A 237 -29.80 -12.42 -34.16
CA LYS A 237 -29.46 -12.18 -32.75
C LYS A 237 -30.41 -11.15 -32.17
N GLN A 238 -30.81 -11.36 -30.92
CA GLN A 238 -31.72 -10.46 -30.21
C GLN A 238 -31.10 -9.98 -28.91
N ALA A 239 -31.43 -8.74 -28.55
CA ALA A 239 -31.05 -8.12 -27.29
C ALA A 239 -32.25 -7.46 -26.64
N VAL A 240 -32.57 -7.87 -25.42
CA VAL A 240 -33.67 -7.28 -24.65
C VAL A 240 -33.08 -6.27 -23.67
N ILE A 241 -33.66 -5.07 -23.65
CA ILE A 241 -33.26 -3.97 -22.78
C ILE A 241 -34.44 -3.56 -21.90
N GLN A 242 -34.21 -3.42 -20.61
CA GLN A 242 -35.11 -2.81 -19.64
C GLN A 242 -34.70 -1.34 -19.43
N ILE A 243 -35.64 -0.42 -19.70
CA ILE A 243 -35.46 1.00 -19.42
C ILE A 243 -36.00 1.27 -18.01
N SER A 244 -35.15 1.76 -17.11
CA SER A 244 -35.51 2.05 -15.72
C SER A 244 -35.16 3.49 -15.34
N SER A 245 -35.78 4.00 -14.28
CA SER A 245 -35.42 5.33 -13.76
C SER A 245 -34.09 5.30 -13.02
N LEU A 246 -33.37 6.43 -12.97
CA LEU A 246 -32.12 6.52 -12.20
C LEU A 246 -32.32 6.17 -10.72
N ALA A 247 -33.44 6.59 -10.14
CA ALA A 247 -33.78 6.32 -8.75
C ALA A 247 -33.91 4.81 -8.50
N ASP A 248 -34.63 4.09 -9.36
CA ASP A 248 -34.82 2.64 -9.22
C ASP A 248 -33.49 1.88 -9.34
N ILE A 249 -32.66 2.27 -10.30
CA ILE A 249 -31.33 1.68 -10.49
C ILE A 249 -30.44 1.98 -9.27
N SER A 250 -30.44 3.21 -8.76
CA SER A 250 -29.61 3.61 -7.61
C SER A 250 -30.02 2.94 -6.30
N ASN A 251 -31.31 2.61 -6.14
CA ASN A 251 -31.81 1.87 -4.99
C ASN A 251 -31.35 0.41 -5.00
N ASN A 252 -31.24 -0.18 -6.20
CA ASN A 252 -30.89 -1.58 -6.38
C ASN A 252 -29.38 -1.81 -6.52
N VAL A 253 -28.65 -0.92 -7.20
CA VAL A 253 -27.21 -1.04 -7.45
C VAL A 253 -26.47 0.03 -6.67
N LYS A 254 -25.74 -0.40 -5.64
CA LYS A 254 -25.04 0.50 -4.71
C LYS A 254 -23.65 0.00 -4.35
N VAL A 255 -22.79 0.94 -3.99
CA VAL A 255 -21.50 0.63 -3.34
C VAL A 255 -21.80 0.25 -1.90
N ALA A 256 -21.74 -1.05 -1.60
CA ALA A 256 -22.05 -1.58 -0.27
C ALA A 256 -20.93 -1.33 0.74
N LYS A 257 -19.66 -1.45 0.29
CA LYS A 257 -18.50 -1.27 1.15
C LYS A 257 -17.27 -0.87 0.34
N VAL A 258 -16.42 -0.02 0.93
CA VAL A 258 -15.10 0.33 0.41
C VAL A 258 -14.06 0.03 1.49
N ASP A 259 -13.13 -0.86 1.15
CA ASP A 259 -12.04 -1.31 2.01
C ASP A 259 -10.70 -0.82 1.41
N LEU A 260 -9.95 -0.04 2.17
CA LEU A 260 -8.65 0.55 1.80
C LEU A 260 -7.83 0.72 3.08
N PRO A 261 -6.53 0.37 3.12
CA PRO A 261 -5.78 -0.35 2.10
C PRO A 261 -6.09 -1.86 2.11
N VAL A 262 -6.01 -2.49 0.93
CA VAL A 262 -6.06 -3.96 0.76
C VAL A 262 -4.90 -4.45 -0.09
N ASP A 263 -4.61 -5.75 0.00
CA ASP A 263 -3.65 -6.42 -0.88
C ASP A 263 -4.17 -6.59 -2.31
N ALA A 264 -3.33 -7.10 -3.21
CA ALA A 264 -3.70 -7.36 -4.61
C ALA A 264 -4.83 -8.39 -4.77
N SER A 265 -5.16 -9.16 -3.71
CA SER A 265 -6.27 -10.10 -3.67
C SER A 265 -7.54 -9.51 -3.05
N GLY A 266 -7.49 -8.24 -2.62
CA GLY A 266 -8.62 -7.54 -2.02
C GLY A 266 -8.85 -7.86 -0.55
N ARG A 267 -7.85 -8.43 0.15
CA ARG A 267 -7.93 -8.73 1.59
C ARG A 267 -7.38 -7.57 2.42
N LEU A 268 -8.09 -7.26 3.49
CA LEU A 268 -7.66 -6.27 4.48
C LEU A 268 -6.48 -6.80 5.29
N GLU A 269 -5.48 -5.94 5.51
CA GLU A 269 -4.43 -6.22 6.47
C GLU A 269 -4.93 -5.94 7.90
N PRO A 270 -4.89 -6.92 8.83
CA PRO A 270 -5.43 -6.74 10.18
C PRO A 270 -4.75 -5.65 11.01
N LYS A 271 -3.54 -5.26 10.61
CA LYS A 271 -2.68 -4.30 11.33
C LYS A 271 -2.88 -2.86 10.88
N VAL A 272 -3.61 -2.63 9.78
CA VAL A 272 -3.74 -1.30 9.17
C VAL A 272 -5.18 -0.81 9.35
N GLN A 273 -5.31 0.41 9.87
CA GLN A 273 -6.62 1.04 10.00
C GLN A 273 -7.18 1.37 8.62
N THR A 274 -8.47 1.10 8.40
CA THR A 274 -9.13 1.46 7.15
C THR A 274 -9.07 2.97 6.92
N GLY A 275 -8.64 3.38 5.72
CA GLY A 275 -8.40 4.76 5.34
C GLY A 275 -7.02 5.30 5.72
N ALA A 276 -6.15 4.54 6.39
CA ALA A 276 -4.79 4.98 6.70
C ALA A 276 -3.80 4.47 5.63
N LEU A 277 -3.19 5.40 4.90
CA LEU A 277 -2.12 5.12 3.95
C LEU A 277 -0.79 5.59 4.52
N ALA A 278 0.17 4.69 4.59
CA ALA A 278 1.54 5.00 5.01
C ALA A 278 2.45 4.91 3.79
N TYR A 279 3.19 5.98 3.53
CA TYR A 279 4.19 6.03 2.47
C TYR A 279 5.57 6.31 3.07
N GLN A 280 6.52 5.42 2.75
CA GLN A 280 7.91 5.56 3.14
C GLN A 280 8.74 5.87 1.89
N PRO A 281 9.16 7.14 1.69
CA PRO A 281 10.06 7.46 0.59
C PRO A 281 11.37 6.68 0.74
N PRO A 282 11.99 6.29 -0.39
CA PRO A 282 13.29 5.64 -0.34
C PRO A 282 14.30 6.56 0.35
N SER A 283 15.13 5.97 1.21
CA SER A 283 16.05 6.77 2.02
C SER A 283 17.19 7.32 1.15
N ARG A 284 17.18 8.64 0.95
CA ARG A 284 18.21 9.37 0.18
C ARG A 284 19.64 9.09 0.66
N LEU A 285 19.78 8.74 1.94
CA LEU A 285 21.06 8.41 2.55
C LEU A 285 21.56 7.02 2.11
N LEU A 286 20.71 5.99 2.04
CA LEU A 286 21.12 4.71 1.43
C LEU A 286 21.47 4.91 -0.04
N GLN A 287 20.63 5.63 -0.80
CA GLN A 287 20.90 5.89 -2.23
C GLN A 287 22.27 6.56 -2.46
N PHE A 288 22.67 7.46 -1.55
CA PHE A 288 24.00 8.08 -1.60
C PHE A 288 25.14 7.08 -1.33
N PHE A 289 24.96 6.14 -0.39
CA PHE A 289 26.00 5.17 -0.01
C PHE A 289 26.07 3.94 -0.92
N THR A 290 24.94 3.46 -1.44
CA THR A 290 24.89 2.25 -2.28
C THR A 290 25.14 2.56 -3.75
N GLY A 291 24.95 3.82 -4.19
CA GLY A 291 25.03 4.20 -5.60
C GLY A 291 23.90 3.61 -6.47
N GLU A 292 23.19 2.61 -5.95
CA GLU A 292 21.91 2.15 -6.45
C GLU A 292 20.89 3.27 -6.23
N ARG A 293 20.67 4.04 -7.29
CA ARG A 293 19.33 4.57 -7.51
C ARG A 293 18.44 3.35 -7.60
N GLU A 294 17.64 3.15 -6.56
CA GLU A 294 16.51 2.24 -6.65
C GLU A 294 15.58 2.86 -7.70
N ASP A 295 15.90 2.64 -8.98
CA ASP A 295 15.09 2.97 -10.15
C ASP A 295 13.91 1.99 -10.18
N ARG A 296 13.20 1.84 -9.07
CA ARG A 296 11.77 1.60 -9.22
C ARG A 296 11.31 2.82 -9.97
N ARG A 297 10.81 2.64 -11.19
CA ARG A 297 9.87 3.60 -11.74
C ARG A 297 8.67 3.51 -10.80
N PHE A 298 8.73 4.23 -9.68
CA PHE A 298 7.72 4.23 -8.61
C PHE A 298 6.36 4.74 -9.14
N ASP A 299 6.35 5.28 -10.37
CA ASP A 299 5.18 5.56 -11.19
C ASP A 299 4.55 4.31 -11.85
N GLU A 300 5.05 3.07 -11.72
CA GLU A 300 4.44 1.88 -12.37
C GLU A 300 3.68 0.96 -11.40
N ASP A 301 4.10 0.92 -10.13
CA ASP A 301 3.52 0.05 -9.11
C ASP A 301 2.50 0.82 -8.24
N PRO A 302 1.34 0.22 -7.93
CA PRO A 302 0.38 0.85 -7.04
C PRO A 302 0.92 0.91 -5.61
N LEU A 303 0.66 2.03 -4.92
CA LEU A 303 0.93 2.19 -3.49
C LEU A 303 0.15 1.13 -2.69
N THR A 304 -1.12 0.92 -3.06
CA THR A 304 -2.02 -0.05 -2.45
C THR A 304 -3.18 -0.33 -3.39
N PHE A 305 -4.11 -1.19 -2.98
CA PHE A 305 -5.35 -1.44 -3.68
C PHE A 305 -6.55 -1.03 -2.83
N ALA A 306 -7.66 -0.71 -3.49
CA ALA A 306 -8.96 -0.47 -2.91
C ALA A 306 -9.91 -1.60 -3.31
N ALA A 307 -10.54 -2.24 -2.32
CA ALA A 307 -11.57 -3.24 -2.52
C ALA A 307 -12.95 -2.58 -2.44
N ILE A 308 -13.66 -2.53 -3.56
CA ILE A 308 -14.98 -1.92 -3.65
C ILE A 308 -16.00 -3.02 -3.87
N ARG A 309 -16.88 -3.23 -2.89
CA ARG A 309 -17.97 -4.20 -2.98
C ARG A 309 -19.22 -3.49 -3.51
N ILE A 310 -19.70 -3.98 -4.64
CA ILE A 310 -20.94 -3.54 -5.28
C ILE A 310 -22.01 -4.57 -4.97
N SER A 311 -23.18 -4.13 -4.53
CA SER A 311 -24.37 -4.98 -4.38
C SER A 311 -25.38 -4.64 -5.46
N ASN A 312 -26.00 -5.66 -6.03
CA ASN A 312 -27.13 -5.55 -6.93
C ASN A 312 -28.32 -6.29 -6.31
N ASP A 313 -29.25 -5.53 -5.75
CA ASP A 313 -30.49 -6.04 -5.16
C ASP A 313 -31.61 -6.21 -6.21
N GLY A 314 -31.36 -5.83 -7.47
CA GLY A 314 -32.33 -5.94 -8.57
C GLY A 314 -32.35 -7.31 -9.26
N ASP A 315 -33.34 -7.48 -10.14
CA ASP A 315 -33.65 -8.77 -10.80
C ASP A 315 -32.79 -9.06 -12.04
N GLN A 316 -31.98 -8.10 -12.50
CA GLN A 316 -31.19 -8.22 -13.73
C GLN A 316 -29.70 -8.13 -13.42
N GLN A 317 -28.88 -8.83 -14.23
CA GLN A 317 -27.42 -8.67 -14.16
C GLN A 317 -27.01 -7.28 -14.64
N VAL A 318 -26.10 -6.64 -13.90
CA VAL A 318 -25.55 -5.33 -14.25
C VAL A 318 -24.05 -5.42 -14.42
N LEU A 319 -23.56 -4.90 -15.55
CA LEU A 319 -22.13 -4.66 -15.73
C LEU A 319 -21.81 -3.27 -15.18
N ALA A 320 -21.17 -3.22 -14.01
CA ALA A 320 -20.88 -1.99 -13.30
C ALA A 320 -19.45 -1.51 -13.60
N LEU A 321 -19.33 -0.28 -14.11
CA LEU A 321 -18.09 0.46 -14.19
C LEU A 321 -17.86 1.20 -12.86
N VAL A 322 -16.83 0.82 -12.13
CA VAL A 322 -16.44 1.47 -10.89
C VAL A 322 -15.21 2.32 -11.13
N THR A 323 -15.22 3.55 -10.62
CA THR A 323 -14.06 4.43 -10.62
C THR A 323 -13.69 4.79 -9.18
N ALA A 324 -12.40 4.91 -8.91
CA ALA A 324 -11.84 5.36 -7.63
C ALA A 324 -11.00 6.62 -7.88
N LYS A 325 -11.47 7.75 -7.35
CA LYS A 325 -10.81 9.05 -7.47
C LYS A 325 -10.42 9.53 -6.08
N MET A 326 -9.17 9.96 -5.93
CA MET A 326 -8.75 10.61 -4.69
C MET A 326 -8.90 12.12 -4.82
N THR A 327 -9.59 12.72 -3.87
CA THR A 327 -9.86 14.16 -3.83
C THR A 327 -9.28 14.77 -2.56
N ASP A 328 -8.89 16.03 -2.61
CA ASP A 328 -8.49 16.78 -1.43
C ASP A 328 -9.76 17.24 -0.67
N ILE A 329 -9.81 17.00 0.64
CA ILE A 329 -10.98 17.34 1.48
C ILE A 329 -11.29 18.84 1.50
N VAL A 330 -10.27 19.69 1.38
CA VAL A 330 -10.43 21.15 1.45
C VAL A 330 -10.88 21.72 0.12
N THR A 331 -10.28 21.25 -0.98
CA THR A 331 -10.55 21.81 -2.32
C THR A 331 -11.65 21.09 -3.08
N GLY A 332 -11.98 19.84 -2.70
CA GLY A 332 -12.90 18.96 -3.42
C GLY A 332 -12.42 18.58 -4.83
N LYS A 333 -11.19 18.96 -5.21
CA LYS A 333 -10.60 18.65 -6.52
C LYS A 333 -9.79 17.36 -6.43
N MET A 334 -9.61 16.72 -7.58
CA MET A 334 -8.74 15.54 -7.71
C MET A 334 -7.32 15.89 -7.24
N SER A 335 -6.78 15.07 -6.35
CA SER A 335 -5.45 15.29 -5.79
C SER A 335 -4.39 14.95 -6.84
N PRO A 336 -3.50 15.89 -7.20
CA PRO A 336 -2.43 15.60 -8.16
C PRO A 336 -1.42 14.59 -7.60
N ALA A 337 -1.40 14.38 -6.28
CA ALA A 337 -0.56 13.38 -5.63
C ALA A 337 -1.04 11.95 -5.88
N PHE A 338 -2.32 11.74 -6.22
CA PHE A 338 -2.89 10.40 -6.42
C PHE A 338 -3.35 10.26 -7.87
N THR A 339 -2.37 10.24 -8.77
CA THR A 339 -2.62 10.19 -10.21
C THR A 339 -2.20 8.83 -10.76
N ALA A 340 -3.11 8.17 -11.48
CA ALA A 340 -2.77 6.94 -12.18
C ALA A 340 -1.81 7.21 -13.36
N PRO A 341 -0.85 6.31 -13.62
CA PRO A 341 0.13 6.45 -14.70
C PRO A 341 -0.55 6.42 -16.08
N GLN A 342 -0.03 7.20 -17.04
CA GLN A 342 -0.63 7.32 -18.37
C GLN A 342 -0.75 5.97 -19.09
N ASN A 343 0.25 5.09 -18.92
CA ASN A 343 0.32 3.77 -19.54
C ASN A 343 -0.58 2.69 -18.87
N LYS A 344 -1.17 2.95 -17.69
CA LYS A 344 -1.98 1.97 -16.96
C LYS A 344 -3.49 2.20 -17.11
N ASN A 345 -3.93 3.46 -17.12
CA ASN A 345 -5.37 3.82 -17.15
C ASN A 345 -5.73 4.82 -18.27
N GLY A 346 -5.04 4.74 -19.42
CA GLY A 346 -5.35 5.56 -20.60
C GLY A 346 -5.24 7.07 -20.37
N GLY A 347 -4.42 7.50 -19.41
CA GLY A 347 -4.22 8.91 -19.09
C GLY A 347 -5.35 9.61 -18.32
N LEU A 348 -6.34 8.86 -17.79
CA LEU A 348 -7.48 9.44 -17.05
C LEU A 348 -7.11 10.02 -15.68
N GLY A 349 -5.95 9.63 -15.13
CA GLY A 349 -5.46 10.09 -13.83
C GLY A 349 -6.13 9.40 -12.61
N TYR A 350 -7.09 8.51 -12.82
CA TYR A 350 -7.73 7.71 -11.77
C TYR A 350 -7.86 6.25 -12.20
N SER A 351 -8.21 5.38 -11.24
CA SER A 351 -8.39 3.95 -11.50
C SER A 351 -9.84 3.60 -11.76
N TYR A 352 -10.05 2.68 -12.70
CA TYR A 352 -11.37 2.14 -13.02
C TYR A 352 -11.31 0.63 -13.21
N GLY A 353 -12.45 -0.02 -13.04
CA GLY A 353 -12.60 -1.44 -13.23
C GLY A 353 -14.05 -1.77 -13.55
N ILE A 354 -14.26 -2.92 -14.17
CA ILE A 354 -15.57 -3.39 -14.59
C ILE A 354 -15.88 -4.67 -13.83
N ALA A 355 -17.06 -4.77 -13.23
CA ALA A 355 -17.56 -6.01 -12.63
C ALA A 355 -18.94 -6.36 -13.17
N ALA A 356 -19.10 -7.62 -13.56
CA ALA A 356 -20.41 -8.22 -13.72
C ALA A 356 -20.98 -8.51 -12.33
N VAL A 357 -22.16 -7.96 -12.03
CA VAL A 357 -22.87 -8.17 -10.76
C VAL A 357 -24.20 -8.85 -11.08
N PRO A 358 -24.32 -10.17 -10.91
CA PRO A 358 -25.57 -10.90 -11.08
C PRO A 358 -26.72 -10.35 -10.21
N ALA A 359 -27.94 -10.71 -10.57
CA ALA A 359 -29.14 -10.38 -9.79
C ALA A 359 -29.03 -10.89 -8.33
N HIS A 360 -29.52 -10.09 -7.38
CA HIS A 360 -29.50 -10.38 -5.93
C HIS A 360 -28.14 -10.83 -5.37
N SER A 361 -27.05 -10.28 -5.91
CA SER A 361 -25.69 -10.69 -5.57
C SER A 361 -24.79 -9.49 -5.31
N SER A 362 -23.62 -9.76 -4.74
CA SER A 362 -22.57 -8.76 -4.58
C SER A 362 -21.27 -9.25 -5.20
N ASN A 363 -20.55 -8.35 -5.87
CA ASN A 363 -19.23 -8.63 -6.42
C ASN A 363 -18.22 -7.58 -5.93
N GLN A 364 -16.94 -7.94 -5.92
CA GLN A 364 -15.85 -7.10 -5.46
C GLN A 364 -14.95 -6.71 -6.63
N VAL A 365 -14.66 -5.41 -6.76
CA VAL A 365 -13.68 -4.88 -7.69
C VAL A 365 -12.46 -4.42 -6.91
N ILE A 366 -11.27 -4.81 -7.36
CA ILE A 366 -10.00 -4.40 -6.77
C ILE A 366 -9.40 -3.35 -7.70
N LEU A 367 -9.23 -2.12 -7.21
CA LEU A 367 -8.67 -1.01 -7.96
C LEU A 367 -7.31 -0.61 -7.41
N PRO A 368 -6.25 -0.53 -8.24
CA PRO A 368 -4.96 -0.01 -7.81
C PRO A 368 -5.04 1.47 -7.47
N ILE A 369 -4.39 1.91 -6.40
CA ILE A 369 -4.25 3.30 -6.00
C ILE A 369 -2.77 3.68 -6.15
N TYR A 370 -2.51 4.68 -6.99
CA TYR A 370 -1.17 5.17 -7.29
C TYR A 370 -0.88 6.46 -6.51
N LEU A 371 0.39 6.70 -6.20
CA LEU A 371 0.87 7.89 -5.52
C LEU A 371 2.06 8.48 -6.30
N ASP A 372 1.93 9.72 -6.74
CA ASP A 372 3.03 10.53 -7.26
C ASP A 372 3.86 11.05 -6.09
N GLU A 373 5.04 10.45 -5.92
CA GLU A 373 5.95 10.70 -4.80
C GLU A 373 6.45 12.15 -4.75
N ASN A 374 6.58 12.81 -5.91
CA ASN A 374 7.08 14.19 -5.97
C ASN A 374 6.06 15.21 -5.46
N ARG A 375 4.79 14.80 -5.41
CA ARG A 375 3.66 15.64 -5.01
C ARG A 375 2.95 15.12 -3.76
N ALA A 376 3.44 14.01 -3.18
CA ALA A 376 2.89 13.41 -1.98
C ALA A 376 3.07 14.33 -0.77
N VAL A 377 1.96 14.80 -0.21
CA VAL A 377 1.94 15.63 0.99
C VAL A 377 1.14 14.91 2.07
N ALA A 378 1.68 14.84 3.28
CA ALA A 378 0.95 14.27 4.41
C ALA A 378 -0.32 15.09 4.67
N GLY A 379 -1.47 14.42 4.81
CA GLY A 379 -2.74 15.12 4.88
C GLY A 379 -3.96 14.21 4.86
N LYS A 380 -5.14 14.85 4.89
CA LYS A 380 -6.43 14.17 4.79
C LYS A 380 -6.99 14.34 3.37
N TYR A 381 -7.39 13.24 2.79
CA TYR A 381 -7.95 13.09 1.46
C TYR A 381 -9.31 12.38 1.55
N GLU A 382 -10.08 12.39 0.47
CA GLU A 382 -11.35 11.69 0.35
C GLU A 382 -11.30 10.78 -0.88
N LEU A 383 -11.48 9.48 -0.66
CA LEU A 383 -11.68 8.51 -1.72
C LEU A 383 -13.14 8.58 -2.17
N GLN A 384 -13.35 9.09 -3.38
CA GLN A 384 -14.64 9.12 -4.04
C GLN A 384 -14.74 7.93 -4.99
N THR A 385 -15.67 7.02 -4.70
CA THR A 385 -16.00 5.89 -5.58
C THR A 385 -17.31 6.17 -6.30
N GLU A 386 -17.29 6.11 -7.63
CA GLU A 386 -18.48 6.27 -8.48
C GLU A 386 -18.76 4.95 -9.19
N THR A 387 -20.03 4.54 -9.22
CA THR A 387 -20.50 3.40 -9.99
C THR A 387 -21.42 3.87 -11.11
N ARG A 388 -21.17 3.38 -12.33
CA ARG A 388 -21.96 3.62 -13.54
C ARG A 388 -22.34 2.28 -14.14
N ILE A 389 -23.43 2.21 -14.89
CA ILE A 389 -23.65 1.04 -15.75
C ILE A 389 -22.71 1.16 -16.95
N PHE A 390 -21.99 0.09 -17.27
CA PHE A 390 -21.06 0.07 -18.39
C PHE A 390 -21.82 0.31 -19.69
N GLY A 391 -21.30 1.21 -20.53
CA GLY A 391 -22.00 1.68 -21.73
C GLY A 391 -23.05 2.77 -21.49
N VAL A 392 -23.30 3.20 -20.25
CA VAL A 392 -24.23 4.29 -19.90
C VAL A 392 -23.46 5.45 -19.25
N SER A 393 -23.82 6.69 -19.59
CA SER A 393 -23.08 7.88 -19.14
C SER A 393 -23.40 8.36 -17.72
N GLN A 394 -24.54 7.98 -17.15
CA GLN A 394 -25.00 8.45 -15.83
C GLN A 394 -24.35 7.72 -14.65
N VAL A 395 -24.11 8.47 -13.58
CA VAL A 395 -23.62 7.94 -12.29
C VAL A 395 -24.80 7.43 -11.48
N VAL A 396 -24.74 6.15 -11.11
CA VAL A 396 -25.79 5.44 -10.38
C VAL A 396 -25.62 5.59 -8.87
N SER A 397 -24.39 5.45 -8.39
CA SER A 397 -24.07 5.51 -6.96
C SER A 397 -22.73 6.20 -6.74
N THR A 398 -22.63 7.00 -5.68
CA THR A 398 -21.40 7.64 -5.23
C THR A 398 -21.18 7.36 -3.76
N SER A 399 -19.98 6.92 -3.39
CA SER A 399 -19.56 6.77 -1.99
C SER A 399 -18.30 7.59 -1.74
N LYS A 400 -18.20 8.16 -0.55
CA LYS A 400 -17.08 9.01 -0.11
C LYS A 400 -16.53 8.47 1.20
N GLN A 401 -15.22 8.27 1.26
CA GLN A 401 -14.54 7.76 2.45
C GLN A 401 -13.32 8.61 2.78
N PRO A 402 -13.13 9.04 4.04
CA PRO A 402 -11.95 9.78 4.43
C PRO A 402 -10.71 8.87 4.42
N VAL A 403 -9.61 9.40 3.92
CA VAL A 403 -8.30 8.74 3.82
C VAL A 403 -7.25 9.67 4.42
N THR A 404 -6.33 9.15 5.22
CA THR A 404 -5.21 9.90 5.79
C THR A 404 -3.91 9.36 5.22
N LEU A 405 -3.15 10.21 4.53
CA LEU A 405 -1.81 9.88 4.06
C LEU A 405 -0.79 10.33 5.10
N THR A 406 -0.04 9.37 5.64
CA THR A 406 1.09 9.62 6.54
C THR A 406 2.38 9.37 5.77
N VAL A 407 3.19 10.41 5.63
CA VAL A 407 4.51 10.33 5.00
C VAL A 407 5.57 10.26 6.10
N HIS A 408 6.56 9.39 5.92
CA HIS A 408 7.67 9.27 6.88
C HIS A 408 8.44 10.61 7.02
N ASP A 409 8.57 11.12 8.25
CA ASP A 409 9.39 12.30 8.54
C ASP A 409 10.83 11.88 8.79
N ASN A 410 11.78 12.43 8.03
CA ASN A 410 13.22 12.14 8.16
C ASN A 410 13.92 12.98 9.23
N LYS A 411 13.24 13.97 9.85
CA LYS A 411 13.85 14.80 10.92
C LYS A 411 14.41 13.98 12.08
N PRO A 412 13.73 12.93 12.60
CA PRO A 412 14.27 12.10 13.69
C PRO A 412 15.59 11.42 13.31
N LEU A 413 15.72 10.97 12.05
CA LEU A 413 16.93 10.36 11.52
C LEU A 413 18.10 11.35 11.54
N TYR A 414 17.92 12.55 10.97
CA TYR A 414 18.98 13.54 10.90
C TYR A 414 19.41 14.04 12.29
N ALA A 415 18.45 14.28 13.19
CA ALA A 415 18.73 14.70 14.56
C ALA A 415 19.51 13.63 15.33
N THR A 416 19.14 12.35 15.19
CA THR A 416 19.84 11.23 15.82
C THR A 416 21.25 11.07 15.26
N LEU A 417 21.42 11.16 13.93
CA LEU A 417 22.72 11.07 13.28
C LEU A 417 23.65 12.21 13.72
N PHE A 418 23.13 13.43 13.86
CA PHE A 418 23.89 14.55 14.40
C PHE A 418 24.30 14.31 15.86
N MET A 419 23.42 13.79 16.73
CA MET A 419 23.82 13.42 18.10
C MET A 419 24.89 12.34 18.13
N THR A 420 24.79 11.33 17.26
CA THR A 420 25.78 10.28 17.15
C THR A 420 27.13 10.85 16.75
N LEU A 421 27.16 11.77 15.78
CA LEU A 421 28.36 12.48 15.39
C LEU A 421 28.96 13.27 16.56
N VAL A 422 28.14 14.05 17.29
CA VAL A 422 28.57 14.83 18.47
C VAL A 422 29.12 13.91 19.56
N ALA A 423 28.46 12.79 19.84
CA ALA A 423 28.91 11.83 20.85
C ALA A 423 30.22 11.14 20.47
N VAL A 424 30.34 10.68 19.21
CA VAL A 424 31.57 10.07 18.71
C VAL A 424 32.72 11.06 18.76
N LEU A 425 32.53 12.29 18.26
CA LEU A 425 33.55 13.34 18.31
C LEU A 425 33.92 13.72 19.74
N GLY A 426 32.93 13.87 20.64
CA GLY A 426 33.14 14.21 22.04
C GLY A 426 33.92 13.13 22.80
N VAL A 427 33.53 11.86 22.65
CA VAL A 427 34.21 10.72 23.26
C VAL A 427 35.61 10.55 22.68
N SER A 428 35.76 10.65 21.35
CA SER A 428 37.07 10.53 20.68
C SER A 428 38.02 11.63 21.12
N TRP A 429 37.54 12.87 21.21
CA TRP A 429 38.30 14.01 21.71
C TRP A 429 38.69 13.82 23.18
N PHE A 430 37.77 13.36 24.03
CA PHE A 430 38.03 13.09 25.43
C PHE A 430 39.10 12.00 25.60
N VAL A 431 38.99 10.87 24.90
CA VAL A 431 39.97 9.77 24.96
C VAL A 431 41.34 10.20 24.43
N TRP A 432 41.38 10.90 23.29
CA TRP A 432 42.65 11.31 22.70
C TRP A 432 43.37 12.39 23.53
N ARG A 433 42.62 13.26 24.20
CA ARG A 433 43.19 14.42 24.91
C ARG A 433 43.07 14.33 26.44
N GLN A 434 42.69 13.17 26.99
CA GLN A 434 42.41 12.97 28.42
C GLN A 434 43.54 13.48 29.32
N GLU A 435 44.79 13.12 29.04
CA GLU A 435 45.91 13.51 29.88
C GLU A 435 46.15 15.02 29.86
N SER A 436 46.03 15.63 28.68
CA SER A 436 46.23 17.07 28.52
C SER A 436 45.07 17.89 29.09
N ALA A 437 43.85 17.35 29.07
CA ALA A 437 42.66 17.98 29.64
C ALA A 437 42.66 17.88 31.16
N LEU A 438 42.96 16.71 31.72
CA LEU A 438 42.99 16.47 33.16
C LEU A 438 44.17 17.18 33.84
N ARG A 439 45.35 17.26 33.21
CA ARG A 439 46.50 18.00 33.78
C ARG A 439 46.26 19.50 33.94
N ARG A 440 45.30 20.08 33.21
CA ARG A 440 44.94 21.51 33.33
C ARG A 440 44.04 21.80 34.52
N VAL A 441 43.43 20.77 35.12
CA VAL A 441 42.52 20.88 36.26
C VAL A 441 43.30 20.55 37.53
N SER A 442 43.27 21.42 38.53
CA SER A 442 43.94 21.16 39.80
C SER A 442 43.24 20.03 40.56
N SER A 443 43.96 19.29 41.41
CA SER A 443 43.35 18.28 42.28
C SER A 443 42.20 18.84 43.12
N LYS A 444 42.31 20.09 43.61
CA LYS A 444 41.22 20.78 44.34
C LYS A 444 39.96 20.92 43.49
N GLU A 445 40.13 21.23 42.21
CA GLU A 445 39.03 21.45 41.28
C GLU A 445 38.37 20.14 40.85
N MET A 446 39.15 19.08 40.65
CA MET A 446 38.61 17.73 40.41
C MET A 446 37.73 17.27 41.58
N VAL A 447 38.18 17.51 42.82
CA VAL A 447 37.39 17.20 44.02
C VAL A 447 36.08 17.97 44.05
N ILE A 448 36.10 19.26 43.73
CA ILE A 448 34.88 20.09 43.66
C ILE A 448 33.93 19.55 42.58
N VAL A 449 34.43 19.25 41.38
CA VAL A 449 33.62 18.71 40.27
C VAL A 449 33.01 17.36 40.65
N ALA A 450 33.79 16.46 41.27
CA ALA A 450 33.30 15.17 41.73
C ALA A 450 32.23 15.32 42.83
N LEU A 451 32.43 16.25 43.76
CA LEU A 451 31.46 16.56 44.81
C LEU A 451 30.15 17.08 44.23
N PHE A 452 30.20 18.05 43.30
CA PHE A 452 29.01 18.56 42.61
C PHE A 452 28.32 17.48 41.78
N GLY A 453 29.07 16.63 41.09
CA GLY A 453 28.54 15.48 40.36
C GLY A 453 27.81 14.49 41.29
N THR A 454 28.40 14.19 42.45
CA THR A 454 27.81 13.32 43.47
C THR A 454 26.56 13.94 44.10
N VAL A 455 26.61 15.22 44.50
CA VAL A 455 25.45 15.93 45.06
C VAL A 455 24.31 15.98 44.04
N THR A 456 24.62 16.22 42.77
CA THR A 456 23.62 16.20 41.70
C THR A 456 23.02 14.81 41.52
N PHE A 457 23.84 13.77 41.56
CA PHE A 457 23.35 12.40 41.50
C PHE A 457 22.38 12.12 42.67
N VAL A 458 22.77 12.47 43.90
CA VAL A 458 21.96 12.19 45.10
C VAL A 458 20.69 13.05 45.18
N THR A 459 20.76 14.32 44.79
CA THR A 459 19.66 15.28 44.97
C THR A 459 18.72 15.30 43.76
N VAL A 460 19.20 14.96 42.57
CA VAL A 460 18.42 14.97 41.33
C VAL A 460 18.08 13.56 40.88
N ASN A 461 19.09 12.72 40.60
CA ASN A 461 18.84 11.45 39.93
C ASN A 461 18.10 10.45 40.83
N LEU A 462 18.52 10.29 42.09
CA LEU A 462 17.85 9.37 43.03
C LEU A 462 16.37 9.76 43.25
N PRO A 463 16.03 11.02 43.62
CA PRO A 463 14.65 11.44 43.74
C PRO A 463 13.90 11.38 42.43
N ALA A 464 14.49 11.77 41.30
CA ALA A 464 13.80 11.73 40.01
C ALA A 464 13.37 10.31 39.65
N THR A 465 14.22 9.30 39.86
CA THR A 465 13.85 7.90 39.59
C THR A 465 12.68 7.44 40.46
N VAL A 466 12.71 7.73 41.77
CA VAL A 466 11.66 7.28 42.70
C VAL A 466 10.36 8.11 42.56
N LEU A 467 10.48 9.43 42.42
CA LEU A 467 9.35 10.33 42.24
C LEU A 467 8.66 10.09 40.89
N MET A 468 9.36 9.60 39.87
CA MET A 468 8.75 9.32 38.57
C MET A 468 7.65 8.26 38.67
N ASP A 469 7.90 7.18 39.40
CA ASP A 469 6.90 6.12 39.60
C ASP A 469 5.70 6.63 40.39
N ILE A 470 5.94 7.35 41.48
CA ILE A 470 4.89 7.94 42.33
C ILE A 470 4.07 8.97 41.55
N ALA A 471 4.74 9.88 40.83
CA ALA A 471 4.07 10.91 40.07
C ALA A 471 3.30 10.33 38.88
N HIS A 472 3.78 9.25 38.25
CA HIS A 472 3.04 8.59 37.18
C HIS A 472 1.75 7.95 37.70
N VAL A 473 1.77 7.38 38.91
CA VAL A 473 0.55 6.86 39.55
C VAL A 473 -0.46 7.96 39.86
N ILE A 474 -0.01 9.13 40.31
CA ILE A 474 -0.91 10.23 40.74
C ILE A 474 -1.39 11.09 39.57
N PHE A 475 -0.48 11.48 38.67
CA PHE A 475 -0.72 12.47 37.60
C PHE A 475 -0.78 11.85 36.20
N GLY A 476 -0.55 10.53 36.08
CA GLY A 476 -0.62 9.80 34.81
C GLY A 476 0.32 10.40 33.75
N PRO A 477 -0.22 10.80 32.58
CA PRO A 477 0.58 11.35 31.47
C PRO A 477 1.13 12.75 31.73
N PHE A 478 0.68 13.45 32.79
CA PHE A 478 1.17 14.78 33.15
C PHE A 478 2.25 14.76 34.24
N SER A 479 2.70 13.57 34.66
CA SER A 479 3.71 13.42 35.71
C SER A 479 5.00 14.19 35.42
N PHE A 480 5.38 14.29 34.15
CA PHE A 480 6.57 15.01 33.69
C PHE A 480 6.56 16.50 34.05
N LEU A 481 5.39 17.13 34.20
CA LEU A 481 5.30 18.54 34.58
C LEU A 481 5.80 18.76 36.00
N PHE A 482 5.43 17.85 36.91
CA PHE A 482 5.78 17.94 38.33
C PHE A 482 7.19 17.42 38.59
N THR A 483 7.52 16.24 38.05
CA THR A 483 8.84 15.64 38.23
C THR A 483 9.92 16.42 37.50
N GLY A 484 9.59 16.98 36.32
CA GLY A 484 10.45 17.87 35.55
C GLY A 484 10.77 19.16 36.32
N PHE A 485 9.78 19.78 36.97
CA PHE A 485 10.00 21.00 37.75
C PHE A 485 11.08 20.79 38.81
N PHE A 486 10.96 19.75 39.64
CA PHE A 486 11.95 19.49 40.68
C PHE A 486 13.30 19.10 40.08
N SER A 487 13.31 18.10 39.19
CA SER A 487 14.56 17.53 38.67
C SER A 487 15.36 18.50 37.81
N GLN A 488 14.73 19.18 36.84
CA GLN A 488 15.42 20.09 35.93
C GLN A 488 15.85 21.39 36.64
N THR A 489 15.01 21.95 37.52
CA THR A 489 15.36 23.17 38.25
C THR A 489 16.60 22.95 39.12
N VAL A 490 16.62 21.85 39.91
CA VAL A 490 17.76 21.55 40.78
C VAL A 490 19.00 21.18 39.97
N LEU A 491 18.84 20.45 38.87
CA LEU A 491 19.95 20.07 37.98
C LEU A 491 20.67 21.31 37.43
N TYR A 492 19.93 22.21 36.80
CA TYR A 492 20.49 23.42 36.20
C TYR A 492 21.02 24.38 37.27
N ALA A 493 20.40 24.44 38.45
CA ALA A 493 20.93 25.20 39.57
C ALA A 493 22.32 24.72 39.99
N LEU A 494 22.52 23.40 40.14
CA LEU A 494 23.81 22.82 40.51
C LEU A 494 24.87 22.98 39.41
N MET A 495 24.49 22.79 38.14
CA MET A 495 25.39 22.98 37.01
C MET A 495 25.88 24.43 36.87
N VAL A 496 24.95 25.39 36.98
CA VAL A 496 25.30 26.82 36.93
C VAL A 496 26.08 27.25 38.17
N ALA A 497 25.72 26.74 39.36
CA ALA A 497 26.49 27.00 40.57
C ALA A 497 27.93 26.51 40.44
N LEU A 498 28.17 25.32 39.88
CA LEU A 498 29.52 24.84 39.58
C LEU A 498 30.24 25.77 38.60
N ALA A 499 29.58 26.20 37.53
CA ALA A 499 30.18 27.11 36.54
C ALA A 499 30.57 28.48 37.14
N VAL A 500 29.85 28.94 38.17
CA VAL A 500 30.16 30.19 38.89
C VAL A 500 31.29 30.01 39.89
N VAL A 501 31.30 28.90 40.63
CA VAL A 501 32.36 28.56 41.60
C VAL A 501 33.68 28.25 40.88
N LEU A 502 33.61 27.48 39.80
CA LEU A 502 34.74 27.06 38.99
C LEU A 502 34.54 27.53 37.53
N PRO A 503 34.84 28.80 37.21
CA PRO A 503 34.67 29.37 35.88
C PRO A 503 35.79 28.91 34.94
N ARG A 504 35.80 27.61 34.62
CA ARG A 504 36.73 26.98 33.69
C ARG A 504 35.97 26.21 32.63
N PRO A 505 36.36 26.35 31.34
CA PRO A 505 35.75 25.57 30.27
C PRO A 505 36.05 24.08 30.51
N GLY A 506 35.00 23.27 30.51
CA GLY A 506 35.03 21.82 30.72
C GLY A 506 34.67 21.36 32.13
N ALA A 507 34.49 22.25 33.10
CA ALA A 507 34.10 21.88 34.46
C ALA A 507 32.69 21.24 34.50
N VAL A 508 31.73 21.83 33.79
CA VAL A 508 30.35 21.33 33.72
C VAL A 508 30.30 20.05 32.88
N SER A 509 31.05 20.00 31.78
CA SER A 509 31.21 18.78 31.00
C SER A 509 31.74 17.60 31.83
N LEU A 510 32.77 17.83 32.66
CA LEU A 510 33.35 16.81 33.53
C LEU A 510 32.36 16.37 34.62
N MET A 511 31.60 17.30 35.20
CA MET A 511 30.52 16.99 36.13
C MET A 511 29.45 16.10 35.49
N ILE A 512 29.08 16.36 34.22
CA ILE A 512 28.14 15.55 33.46
C ILE A 512 28.69 14.13 33.24
N VAL A 513 29.99 13.99 32.94
CA VAL A 513 30.64 12.68 32.83
C VAL A 513 30.60 11.92 34.16
N VAL A 514 30.92 12.57 35.28
CA VAL A 514 30.82 11.95 36.62
C VAL A 514 29.39 11.48 36.88
N ARG A 515 28.40 12.33 36.59
CA ARG A 515 26.98 11.99 36.73
C ARG A 515 26.58 10.80 35.85
N PHE A 516 27.03 10.76 34.60
CA PHE A 516 26.78 9.64 33.69
C PHE A 516 27.35 8.33 34.25
N ILE A 517 28.60 8.36 34.72
CA ILE A 517 29.27 7.20 35.31
C ILE A 517 28.51 6.69 36.54
N LEU A 518 28.16 7.57 37.48
CA LEU A 518 27.40 7.21 38.68
C LEU A 518 26.02 6.64 38.33
N ASN A 519 25.33 7.25 37.36
CA ASN A 519 24.03 6.77 36.90
C ASN A 519 24.12 5.39 36.25
N GLY A 520 25.18 5.14 35.47
CA GLY A 520 25.44 3.84 34.86
C GLY A 520 25.76 2.76 35.90
N PHE A 521 26.63 3.05 36.87
CA PHE A 521 27.01 2.07 37.89
C PHE A 521 25.91 1.74 38.89
N ILE A 522 25.15 2.74 39.35
CA ILE A 522 24.16 2.55 40.42
C ILE A 522 22.84 2.00 39.88
N PHE A 523 22.38 2.49 38.72
CA PHE A 523 21.10 2.06 38.13
C PHE A 523 21.25 1.07 36.98
N GLY A 524 22.48 0.72 36.58
CA GLY A 524 22.71 -0.16 35.41
C GLY A 524 22.37 0.50 34.07
N HIS A 525 22.17 1.82 34.02
CA HIS A 525 21.66 2.56 32.87
C HIS A 525 22.73 2.89 31.80
N PHE A 526 23.57 1.92 31.42
CA PHE A 526 24.49 2.05 30.29
C PHE A 526 23.77 1.75 28.96
N SER A 527 23.00 2.72 28.48
CA SER A 527 22.37 2.66 27.15
C SER A 527 23.12 3.56 26.15
N PRO A 528 23.29 3.14 24.88
CA PRO A 528 23.76 4.01 23.81
C PRO A 528 22.97 5.32 23.73
N MET A 529 21.67 5.26 24.00
CA MET A 529 20.82 6.45 24.07
C MET A 529 21.31 7.44 25.13
N ASN A 530 21.63 6.97 26.34
CA ASN A 530 22.12 7.85 27.39
C ASN A 530 23.45 8.51 27.02
N ILE A 531 24.35 7.80 26.33
CA ILE A 531 25.61 8.37 25.85
C ILE A 531 25.33 9.54 24.90
N LEU A 532 24.39 9.38 23.95
CA LEU A 532 23.98 10.43 23.02
C LEU A 532 23.44 11.66 23.77
N LEU A 533 22.54 11.44 24.74
CA LEU A 533 21.90 12.51 25.51
C LEU A 533 22.90 13.30 26.36
N TYR A 534 23.73 12.60 27.13
CA TYR A 534 24.71 13.26 27.99
C TYR A 534 25.80 13.96 27.19
N ALA A 535 26.21 13.42 26.03
CA ALA A 535 27.17 14.08 25.16
C ALA A 535 26.60 15.37 24.53
N ALA A 536 25.38 15.31 24.00
CA ALA A 536 24.71 16.48 23.45
C ALA A 536 24.53 17.56 24.53
N LEU A 537 24.02 17.18 25.72
CA LEU A 537 23.86 18.10 26.85
C LEU A 537 25.18 18.75 27.26
N ALA A 538 26.26 17.97 27.39
CA ALA A 538 27.57 18.51 27.76
C ALA A 538 28.06 19.56 26.75
N VAL A 539 28.01 19.24 25.45
CA VAL A 539 28.50 20.15 24.40
C VAL A 539 27.67 21.43 24.30
N PHE A 540 26.34 21.31 24.24
CA PHE A 540 25.48 22.49 24.09
C PHE A 540 25.48 23.37 25.34
N LEU A 541 25.48 22.77 26.53
CA LEU A 541 25.51 23.53 27.77
C LEU A 541 26.86 24.23 27.98
N GLU A 542 27.97 23.54 27.74
CA GLU A 542 29.30 24.14 27.82
C GLU A 542 29.46 25.29 26.81
N ALA A 543 28.96 25.11 25.58
CA ALA A 543 28.91 26.18 24.58
C ALA A 543 28.07 27.37 25.05
N GLY A 544 26.88 27.13 25.59
CA GLY A 544 26.01 28.18 26.14
C GLY A 544 26.67 28.96 27.29
N LEU A 545 27.32 28.26 28.22
CA LEU A 545 28.06 28.87 29.34
C LEU A 545 29.30 29.64 28.86
N PHE A 546 29.92 29.20 27.78
CA PHE A 546 31.04 29.89 27.15
C PHE A 546 30.61 31.18 26.43
N PHE A 547 29.49 31.17 25.72
CA PHE A 547 28.95 32.36 25.04
C PHE A 547 28.47 33.43 26.02
N THR A 548 27.84 33.01 27.13
CA THR A 548 27.44 33.92 28.22
C THR A 548 28.64 34.47 29.00
N GLY A 549 29.83 33.86 28.85
CA GLY A 549 31.07 34.29 29.46
C GLY A 549 31.21 33.91 30.94
N VAL A 550 30.30 33.08 31.47
CA VAL A 550 30.35 32.58 32.85
C VAL A 550 31.64 31.76 33.05
N THR A 551 31.98 30.90 32.10
CA THR A 551 33.23 30.10 32.11
C THR A 551 34.49 30.91 31.81
N ARG A 552 34.38 32.22 31.52
CA ARG A 552 35.50 33.15 31.36
C ARG A 552 35.67 34.07 32.58
N GLY A 553 34.99 33.77 33.68
CA GLY A 553 35.08 34.53 34.93
C GLY A 553 34.28 35.83 34.95
N ARG A 554 33.41 36.09 33.95
CA ARG A 554 32.50 37.27 33.97
C ARG A 554 31.40 37.14 35.03
N GLY A 555 31.12 35.92 35.50
CA GLY A 555 30.20 35.61 36.59
C GLY A 555 28.76 36.12 36.38
N CYS A 556 27.93 36.01 37.41
CA CYS A 556 26.56 36.52 37.41
C CYS A 556 26.49 37.95 37.95
N ARG A 557 27.34 38.86 37.43
CA ARG A 557 27.62 40.17 38.04
C ARG A 557 26.47 41.18 37.94
N SER A 558 25.55 41.01 36.99
CA SER A 558 24.40 41.89 36.76
C SER A 558 23.08 41.11 36.62
N ARG A 559 21.95 41.75 36.94
CA ARG A 559 20.61 41.18 36.68
C ARG A 559 20.42 40.81 35.22
N LEU A 560 20.97 41.60 34.30
CA LEU A 560 20.91 41.31 32.86
C LEU A 560 21.70 40.04 32.50
N SER A 561 22.88 39.83 33.08
CA SER A 561 23.66 38.60 32.84
C SER A 561 22.96 37.34 33.36
N ILE A 562 22.20 37.45 34.45
CA ILE A 562 21.40 36.34 34.99
C ILE A 562 20.26 36.01 34.04
N VAL A 563 19.55 37.02 33.50
CA VAL A 563 18.47 36.80 32.53
C VAL A 563 19.00 36.20 31.23
N ILE A 564 20.10 36.73 30.69
CA ILE A 564 20.74 36.19 29.48
C ILE A 564 21.15 34.73 29.71
N LEU A 565 21.76 34.41 30.85
CA LEU A 565 22.16 33.05 31.20
C LEU A 565 20.95 32.12 31.31
N ALA A 566 19.88 32.56 31.99
CA ALA A 566 18.65 31.78 32.13
C ALA A 566 18.01 31.47 30.77
N VAL A 567 17.96 32.45 29.87
CA VAL A 567 17.46 32.26 28.50
C VAL A 567 18.35 31.28 27.72
N VAL A 568 19.68 31.42 27.79
CA VAL A 568 20.61 30.52 27.10
C VAL A 568 20.49 29.09 27.63
N CYS A 569 20.43 28.89 28.95
CA CYS A 569 20.21 27.58 29.56
C CYS A 569 18.87 26.97 29.15
N GLY A 570 17.80 27.76 29.10
CA GLY A 570 16.49 27.32 28.62
C GLY A 570 16.50 26.93 27.14
N VAL A 571 17.17 27.70 26.27
CA VAL A 571 17.31 27.35 24.85
C VAL A 571 18.12 26.07 24.66
N VAL A 572 19.19 25.89 25.43
CA VAL A 572 19.96 24.63 25.44
C VAL A 572 19.09 23.45 25.87
N ASP A 573 18.25 23.61 26.89
CA ASP A 573 17.31 22.56 27.31
C ASP A 573 16.29 22.23 26.20
N ILE A 574 15.72 23.24 25.53
CA ILE A 574 14.81 23.03 24.38
C ILE A 574 15.52 22.21 23.30
N ILE A 575 16.73 22.58 22.90
CA ILE A 575 17.47 21.90 21.84
C ILE A 575 17.75 20.45 22.25
N THR A 576 18.30 20.24 23.44
CA THR A 576 18.69 18.91 23.91
C THR A 576 17.48 18.00 24.17
N SER A 577 16.39 18.54 24.70
CA SER A 577 15.11 17.84 24.90
C SER A 577 14.42 17.52 23.57
N TYR A 578 14.45 18.42 22.60
CA TYR A 578 13.91 18.13 21.27
C TYR A 578 14.70 17.02 20.58
N MET A 579 16.03 17.09 20.63
CA MET A 579 16.90 16.05 20.07
C MET A 579 16.70 14.71 20.79
N SER A 580 16.50 14.72 22.12
CA SER A 580 16.22 13.50 22.87
C SER A 580 14.94 12.83 22.40
N MET A 581 13.86 13.59 22.24
CA MET A 581 12.59 13.08 21.71
C MET A 581 12.76 12.52 20.30
N MET A 582 13.51 13.20 19.43
CA MET A 582 13.81 12.74 18.08
C MET A 582 14.57 11.39 18.07
N ALA A 583 15.54 11.19 18.97
CA ALA A 583 16.20 9.89 19.09
C ALA A 583 15.31 8.81 19.71
N TYR A 584 14.42 9.16 20.64
CA TYR A 584 13.42 8.19 21.12
C TYR A 584 12.44 7.78 20.01
N MET A 585 12.00 8.72 19.17
CA MET A 585 11.19 8.43 17.99
C MET A 585 11.93 7.49 17.03
N MET A 586 13.22 7.72 16.78
CA MET A 586 14.01 6.93 15.84
C MET A 586 14.39 5.54 16.37
N LEU A 587 15.01 5.48 17.55
CA LEU A 587 15.60 4.24 18.09
C LEU A 587 14.56 3.29 18.68
N TYR A 588 13.50 3.84 19.27
CA TYR A 588 12.48 3.06 19.98
C TYR A 588 11.12 3.10 19.28
N ARG A 589 10.99 3.78 18.13
CA ARG A 589 9.75 3.93 17.35
C ARG A 589 8.58 4.48 18.18
N LEU A 590 8.86 5.42 19.10
CA LEU A 590 7.81 6.12 19.85
C LEU A 590 7.14 7.19 18.98
N TYR A 591 5.82 7.33 19.14
CA TYR A 591 5.02 8.37 18.51
C TYR A 591 4.56 9.36 19.56
N TYR A 592 4.91 10.63 19.38
CA TYR A 592 4.49 11.72 20.27
C TYR A 592 3.50 12.63 19.55
N ALA A 593 2.50 13.11 20.28
CA ALA A 593 1.59 14.12 19.76
C ALA A 593 2.25 15.50 19.77
N ASP A 594 1.93 16.35 18.79
CA ASP A 594 2.55 17.68 18.63
C ASP A 594 2.40 18.55 19.89
N TRP A 595 1.20 18.57 20.48
CA TRP A 595 0.95 19.34 21.71
C TRP A 595 1.83 18.87 22.88
N TYR A 596 2.12 17.58 22.96
CA TYR A 596 2.94 17.00 24.02
C TYR A 596 4.39 17.45 23.87
N ILE A 597 4.92 17.42 22.64
CA ILE A 597 6.27 17.92 22.32
C ILE A 597 6.39 19.38 22.78
N TRP A 598 5.48 20.25 22.35
CA TRP A 598 5.52 21.68 22.71
C TRP A 598 5.41 21.92 24.23
N THR A 599 4.58 21.14 24.92
CA THR A 599 4.39 21.27 26.37
C THR A 599 5.65 20.88 27.13
N VAL A 600 6.30 19.77 26.75
CA VAL A 600 7.57 19.34 27.34
C VAL A 600 8.66 20.39 27.13
N LEU A 601 8.78 20.93 25.91
CA LEU A 601 9.78 21.96 25.60
C LEU A 601 9.55 23.27 26.36
N ALA A 602 8.29 23.72 26.45
CA ALA A 602 7.94 24.94 27.18
C ALA A 602 8.19 24.80 28.69
N ALA A 603 7.79 23.66 29.28
CA ALA A 603 8.02 23.38 30.69
C ALA A 603 9.53 23.31 31.00
N GLY A 604 10.29 22.56 30.20
CA GLY A 604 11.74 22.44 30.34
C GLY A 604 12.46 23.79 30.28
N PHE A 605 12.09 24.64 29.33
CA PHE A 605 12.62 26.01 29.23
C PHE A 605 12.43 26.81 30.52
N VAL A 606 11.21 26.83 31.07
CA VAL A 606 10.89 27.59 32.28
C VAL A 606 11.65 27.06 33.48
N TYR A 607 11.68 25.74 33.65
CA TYR A 607 12.33 25.10 34.80
C TYR A 607 13.84 25.32 34.77
N CYS A 608 14.46 25.21 33.60
CA CYS A 608 15.90 25.45 33.44
C CYS A 608 16.26 26.92 33.63
N ALA A 609 15.42 27.86 33.16
CA ALA A 609 15.62 29.29 33.37
C ALA A 609 15.57 29.66 34.87
N ILE A 610 14.61 29.10 35.62
CA ILE A 610 14.52 29.28 37.08
C ILE A 610 15.75 28.65 37.76
N GLY A 611 16.10 27.42 37.37
CA GLY A 611 17.27 26.71 37.90
C GLY A 611 18.56 27.50 37.70
N ALA A 612 18.80 28.03 36.50
CA ALA A 612 19.97 28.85 36.21
C ALA A 612 20.04 30.13 37.06
N ALA A 613 18.91 30.81 37.27
CA ALA A 613 18.85 31.99 38.12
C ALA A 613 19.15 31.67 39.60
N ILE A 614 18.64 30.54 40.11
CA ILE A 614 18.94 30.04 41.45
C ILE A 614 20.41 29.65 41.55
N GLY A 615 20.94 28.96 40.53
CA GLY A 615 22.33 28.52 40.45
C GLY A 615 23.34 29.65 40.52
N CYS A 616 23.04 30.80 39.90
CA CYS A 616 23.86 32.00 40.06
C CYS A 616 23.99 32.44 41.53
N ARG A 617 22.86 32.53 42.24
CA ARG A 617 22.84 32.95 43.66
C ARG A 617 23.53 31.93 44.56
N LEU A 618 23.29 30.65 44.30
CA LEU A 618 23.91 29.55 45.04
C LEU A 618 25.43 29.55 44.83
N GLY A 619 25.88 29.69 43.59
CA GLY A 619 27.30 29.75 43.24
C GLY A 619 28.03 30.93 43.88
N ASP A 620 27.43 32.13 43.87
CA ASP A 620 28.01 33.31 44.53
C ASP A 620 28.11 33.12 46.05
N SER A 621 27.10 32.49 46.67
CA SER A 621 27.10 32.21 48.12
C SER A 621 28.19 31.20 48.48
N LEU A 622 28.29 30.10 47.73
CA LEU A 622 29.32 29.08 47.93
C LEU A 622 30.73 29.63 47.70
N LYS A 623 30.90 30.52 46.73
CA LYS A 623 32.19 31.17 46.46
C LYS A 623 32.66 32.02 47.66
N ARG A 624 31.74 32.68 48.36
CA ARG A 624 32.05 33.46 49.58
C ARG A 624 32.41 32.58 50.78
N THR A 625 31.87 31.36 50.87
CA THR A 625 32.09 30.49 52.04
C THR A 625 33.19 29.44 51.86
N ALA A 626 33.58 29.13 50.61
CA ALA A 626 34.53 28.06 50.30
C ALA A 626 35.89 28.56 49.75
N MET A 627 36.01 29.85 49.44
CA MET A 627 37.25 30.47 48.93
C MET A 627 37.81 31.59 49.80
N ASP A 628 37.05 32.06 50.80
CA ASP A 628 37.58 32.75 51.99
C ASP A 628 37.87 31.69 53.06
#